data_AF-A0A2S5L8D3-F1
#
_entry.id   AF-A0A2S5L8D3-F1
#
_cell.length_a   1.000
_cell.length_b   1.000
_cell.length_c   1.000
_cell.angle_alpha   90.00
_cell.angle_beta   90.00
_cell.angle_gamma   90.00
#
_symmetry.space_group_name_H-M   'P 1'
#
loop_
_entity.id
_entity.type
_entity.pdbx_description
1 polymer ?
#
loop_
_entity_poly.entity_id
_entity_poly.type
_entity_poly.pdbx_seq_one_letter_code
_entity_poly.pdbx_strand_id
1 'polypeptide(L)'
;MDKINIENSFQLEFIAYLSMHLENLYCEKTKSTNTKQRDRYMQLIAYVQEASFESALEKYRQISLADTEMENFTEPMIKTAQRLARIDMGLPLVMDD
;
A
#
# COMPACT_ATOMS: atom_id res chain seq x y z
N MET A 1 -11.77 4.34 -24.90
CA MET A 1 -11.18 3.29 -24.04
C MET A 1 -9.87 3.85 -23.55
N ASP A 2 -9.89 4.43 -22.36
CA ASP A 2 -8.68 4.90 -21.70
C ASP A 2 -7.76 3.70 -21.50
N LYS A 3 -6.55 3.80 -22.03
CA LYS A 3 -5.55 2.74 -21.91
C LYS A 3 -5.20 2.66 -20.43
N ILE A 4 -5.63 1.58 -19.77
CA ILE A 4 -5.13 1.22 -18.45
C ILE A 4 -3.60 1.26 -18.54
N ASN A 5 -2.98 2.20 -17.85
CA ASN A 5 -1.53 2.28 -17.78
C ASN A 5 -1.08 1.18 -16.81
N ILE A 6 -0.86 -0.02 -17.36
CA ILE A 6 -0.61 -1.26 -16.60
C ILE A 6 0.59 -1.09 -15.67
N GLU A 7 1.66 -0.45 -16.13
CA GLU A 7 2.86 -0.21 -15.33
C GLU A 7 2.57 0.72 -14.15
N ASN A 8 1.86 1.82 -14.39
CA ASN A 8 1.51 2.74 -13.31
C ASN A 8 0.48 2.15 -12.34
N SER A 9 -0.44 1.32 -12.84
CA SER A 9 -1.42 0.61 -12.01
C SER A 9 -0.73 -0.42 -11.11
N PHE A 10 0.26 -1.13 -11.65
CA PHE A 10 1.11 -2.04 -10.89
C PHE A 10 1.90 -1.31 -9.79
N GLN A 11 2.52 -0.18 -10.10
CA GLN A 11 3.22 0.63 -9.09
C GLN A 11 2.28 1.12 -8.00
N LEU A 12 1.07 1.53 -8.37
CA LEU A 12 0.06 1.99 -7.43
C LEU A 12 -0.46 0.86 -6.52
N GLU A 13 -0.67 -0.33 -7.08
CA GLU A 13 -1.01 -1.53 -6.31
C GLU A 13 0.10 -1.88 -5.30
N PHE A 14 1.36 -1.81 -5.72
CA PHE A 14 2.50 -2.02 -4.82
C PHE A 14 2.52 -1.03 -3.66
N ILE A 15 2.32 0.27 -3.94
CA ILE A 15 2.25 1.30 -2.89
C ILE A 15 1.09 1.01 -1.94
N ALA A 16 -0.06 0.58 -2.46
CA ALA A 16 -1.22 0.29 -1.63
C ALA A 16 -0.97 -0.90 -0.67
N TYR A 17 -0.39 -1.99 -1.16
CA TYR A 17 0.03 -3.11 -0.31
C TYR A 17 1.10 -2.70 0.69
N LEU A 18 2.11 -1.93 0.27
CA LEU A 18 3.16 -1.44 1.14
C LEU A 18 2.58 -0.62 2.31
N SER A 19 1.73 0.37 2.01
CA SER A 19 1.11 1.22 3.03
C SER A 19 0.20 0.44 3.96
N MET A 20 -0.57 -0.53 3.44
CA MET A 20 -1.38 -1.43 4.26
C MET A 20 -0.53 -2.23 5.26
N HIS A 21 0.61 -2.79 4.82
CA HIS A 21 1.49 -3.56 5.69
C HIS A 21 2.26 -2.70 6.68
N LEU A 22 2.65 -1.49 6.30
CA LEU A 22 3.26 -0.52 7.21
C LEU A 22 2.33 -0.19 8.37
N GLU A 23 1.04 0.05 8.09
CA GLU A 23 0.04 0.26 9.12
C GLU A 23 -0.12 -0.96 10.03
N ASN A 24 -0.22 -2.17 9.46
CA ASN A 24 -0.31 -3.41 10.26
C ASN A 24 0.87 -3.54 11.24
N LEU A 25 2.10 -3.34 10.77
CA LEU A 25 3.30 -3.40 11.60
C LEU A 25 3.33 -2.31 12.67
N TYR A 26 2.84 -1.11 12.34
CA TYR A 26 2.72 -0.02 13.31
C TYR A 26 1.69 -0.32 14.39
N CYS A 27 0.50 -0.81 14.02
CA CYS A 27 -0.53 -1.23 14.95
C CYS A 27 -0.03 -2.35 15.87
N GLU A 28 0.67 -3.36 15.33
CA GLU A 28 1.29 -4.44 16.12
C GLU A 28 2.30 -3.89 17.13
N LYS A 29 3.19 -2.99 16.69
CA LYS A 29 4.24 -2.41 17.53
C LYS A 29 3.68 -1.51 18.64
N THR A 30 2.66 -0.73 18.32
CA THR A 30 2.07 0.27 19.25
C THR A 30 0.88 -0.28 20.04
N LYS A 31 0.41 -1.49 19.72
CA LYS A 31 -0.87 -2.04 20.17
C LYS A 31 -2.06 -1.14 19.84
N SER A 32 -1.94 -0.32 18.79
CA SER A 32 -3.04 0.49 18.29
C SER A 32 -4.11 -0.41 17.69
N THR A 33 -5.38 -0.04 17.89
CA THR A 33 -6.56 -0.67 17.28
C THR A 33 -7.14 0.18 16.16
N ASN A 34 -6.51 1.32 15.83
CA ASN A 34 -6.90 2.14 14.70
C ASN A 34 -6.46 1.45 13.41
N THR A 35 -7.40 0.91 12.64
CA THR A 35 -7.12 0.22 11.37
C THR A 35 -7.65 0.98 10.16
N LYS A 36 -8.10 2.23 10.33
CA LYS A 36 -8.79 3.00 9.28
C LYS A 36 -7.93 3.20 8.03
N GLN A 37 -6.63 3.30 8.19
CA GLN A 37 -5.70 3.47 7.07
C GLN A 37 -5.52 2.15 6.32
N ARG A 38 -5.32 1.04 7.03
CA ARG A 38 -5.35 -0.32 6.47
C ARG A 38 -6.60 -0.54 5.64
N ASP A 39 -7.77 -0.24 6.20
CA ASP A 39 -9.06 -0.48 5.53
C ASP A 39 -9.19 0.38 4.25
N ARG A 40 -8.67 1.61 4.26
CA ARG A 40 -8.62 2.49 3.07
C ARG A 40 -7.69 1.94 1.98
N TYR A 41 -6.50 1.46 2.34
CA TYR A 41 -5.57 0.86 1.38
C TYR A 41 -6.06 -0.49 0.84
N MET A 42 -6.75 -1.31 1.64
CA MET A 42 -7.44 -2.51 1.13
C MET A 42 -8.51 -2.17 0.08
N GLN A 43 -9.29 -1.11 0.31
CA GLN A 43 -10.25 -0.61 -0.68
C GLN A 43 -9.58 0.00 -1.92
N LEU A 44 -8.35 0.48 -1.81
CA LEU A 44 -7.58 0.95 -2.96
C LEU A 44 -7.08 -0.23 -3.80
N ILE A 45 -6.55 -1.29 -3.17
CA ILE A 45 -6.10 -2.52 -3.85
C ILE A 45 -7.21 -3.10 -4.73
N ALA A 46 -8.40 -3.33 -4.16
CA ALA A 46 -9.54 -3.82 -4.92
C ALA A 46 -9.95 -2.86 -6.06
N TYR A 47 -9.86 -1.54 -5.82
CA TYR A 47 -10.23 -0.53 -6.81
C TYR A 47 -9.24 -0.41 -7.97
N VAL A 48 -7.93 -0.58 -7.72
CA VAL A 48 -6.89 -0.57 -8.76
C VAL A 48 -7.13 -1.68 -9.79
N GLN A 49 -7.67 -2.83 -9.36
CA GLN A 49 -7.96 -3.97 -10.23
C GLN A 49 -9.18 -3.76 -11.14
N GLU A 50 -10.07 -2.81 -10.80
CA GLU A 50 -11.36 -2.61 -11.48
C GLU A 50 -11.49 -1.25 -12.18
N ALA A 51 -10.63 -0.28 -11.88
CA ALA A 51 -10.74 1.10 -12.34
C ALA A 51 -9.63 1.52 -13.31
N SER A 52 -9.81 2.69 -13.95
CA SER A 52 -8.71 3.33 -14.68
C SER A 52 -7.60 3.79 -13.73
N PHE A 53 -6.38 3.89 -14.25
CA PHE A 53 -5.25 4.38 -13.48
C PHE A 53 -5.52 5.77 -12.88
N GLU A 54 -6.10 6.69 -13.66
CA GLU A 54 -6.39 8.06 -13.23
C GLU A 54 -7.36 8.08 -12.05
N SER A 55 -8.39 7.23 -12.09
CA SER A 55 -9.39 7.13 -11.02
C SER A 55 -8.76 6.55 -9.77
N ALA A 56 -7.96 5.49 -9.91
CA ALA A 56 -7.26 4.86 -8.80
C ALA A 56 -6.23 5.80 -8.17
N LEU A 57 -5.50 6.57 -8.98
CA LEU A 57 -4.55 7.58 -8.53
C LEU A 57 -5.24 8.69 -7.73
N GLU A 58 -6.41 9.14 -8.18
CA GLU A 58 -7.18 10.15 -7.45
C GLU A 58 -7.67 9.61 -6.09
N LYS A 59 -8.15 8.36 -6.06
CA LYS A 59 -8.50 7.68 -4.80
C LYS A 59 -7.29 7.57 -3.86
N TYR A 60 -6.12 7.21 -4.38
CA TYR A 60 -4.89 7.18 -3.61
C TYR A 60 -4.55 8.54 -3.01
N ARG A 61 -4.64 9.64 -3.78
CA ARG A 61 -4.39 11.00 -3.29
C ARG A 61 -5.31 11.36 -2.13
N GLN A 62 -6.59 11.02 -2.22
CA GLN A 62 -7.56 11.24 -1.15
C GLN A 62 -7.20 10.46 0.11
N ILE A 63 -6.75 9.21 -0.03
CA ILE A 63 -6.28 8.39 1.09
C ILE A 63 -5.04 9.01 1.72
N SER A 64 -4.02 9.34 0.92
CA SER A 64 -2.76 9.91 1.42
C SER A 64 -2.93 11.25 2.11
N LEU A 65 -3.88 12.08 1.67
CA LEU A 65 -4.20 13.36 2.34
C LEU A 65 -4.84 13.15 3.72
N ALA A 66 -5.54 12.05 3.91
CA ALA A 66 -6.20 11.70 5.15
C ALA A 66 -5.38 10.74 6.04
N ASP A 67 -4.14 10.50 5.62
CA ASP A 67 -3.14 9.68 6.28
C ASP A 67 -2.14 10.60 6.98
N THR A 68 -2.29 10.74 8.30
CA THR A 68 -1.53 11.69 9.13
C THR A 68 -0.62 11.00 10.13
N GLU A 69 -0.56 9.66 10.15
CA GLU A 69 0.08 8.88 11.22
C GLU A 69 1.39 8.18 10.79
N MET A 70 1.82 8.34 9.53
CA MET A 70 2.97 7.66 8.91
C MET A 70 4.38 8.13 9.34
N GLU A 71 4.54 8.96 10.36
CA GLU A 71 5.81 9.70 10.54
C GLU A 71 6.99 8.92 11.17
N ASN A 72 6.87 7.64 11.55
CA ASN A 72 7.97 6.94 12.25
C ASN A 72 8.15 5.43 11.95
N PHE A 73 8.15 5.02 10.68
CA PHE A 73 8.53 3.65 10.33
C PHE A 73 10.04 3.45 10.39
N THR A 74 10.49 2.39 11.07
CA THR A 74 11.91 2.03 11.09
C THR A 74 12.29 1.31 9.80
N GLU A 75 13.57 1.34 9.41
CA GLU A 75 14.06 0.60 8.24
C GLU A 75 13.67 -0.90 8.26
N PRO A 76 13.77 -1.63 9.38
CA PRO A 76 13.28 -3.01 9.45
C PRO A 76 11.78 -3.15 9.17
N MET A 77 10.95 -2.18 9.59
CA MET A 77 9.51 -2.20 9.30
C MET A 77 9.26 -1.98 7.80
N ILE A 78 9.98 -1.04 7.18
CA ILE A 78 9.88 -0.78 5.74
C ILE A 78 10.28 -2.02 4.94
N LYS A 79 11.41 -2.65 5.27
CA LYS A 79 11.88 -3.88 4.62
C LYS A 79 10.88 -5.03 4.78
N THR A 80 10.32 -5.19 5.98
CA THR A 80 9.29 -6.21 6.23
C THR A 80 8.02 -5.94 5.44
N ALA A 81 7.51 -4.70 5.43
CA ALA A 81 6.33 -4.33 4.67
C ALA A 81 6.53 -4.49 3.15
N GLN A 82 7.71 -4.14 2.62
CA GLN A 82 8.08 -4.38 1.23
C GLN A 82 8.08 -5.87 0.89
N ARG A 83 8.63 -6.71 1.78
CA ARG A 83 8.63 -8.16 1.60
C ARG A 83 7.20 -8.70 1.56
N LEU A 84 6.34 -8.26 2.47
CA LEU A 84 4.93 -8.68 2.52
C LEU A 84 4.17 -8.23 1.27
N ALA A 85 4.33 -6.97 0.83
CA ALA A 85 3.72 -6.47 -0.40
C ALA A 85 4.14 -7.27 -1.64
N ARG A 86 5.42 -7.65 -1.72
CA ARG A 86 5.91 -8.53 -2.80
C ARG A 86 5.25 -9.90 -2.78
N ILE A 87 5.06 -10.49 -1.61
CA ILE A 87 4.40 -11.80 -1.46
C ILE A 87 2.96 -11.71 -1.99
N ASP A 88 2.20 -10.70 -1.57
CA ASP A 88 0.81 -10.52 -1.99
C ASP A 88 0.67 -10.31 -3.50
N MET A 89 1.64 -9.63 -4.12
CA MET A 89 1.68 -9.41 -5.57
C MET A 89 2.35 -10.54 -6.37
N GLY A 90 2.81 -11.62 -5.72
CA GLY A 90 3.53 -12.71 -6.39
C GLY A 90 4.88 -12.31 -7.00
N LEU A 91 5.52 -11.27 -6.46
CA LEU A 91 6.80 -10.74 -6.93
C LEU A 91 8.01 -11.45 -6.31
N PRO A 92 9.15 -11.51 -7.01
CA PRO A 92 10.38 -12.02 -6.44
C PRO A 92 10.77 -11.27 -5.16
N LEU A 93 11.17 -12.02 -4.14
CA LEU A 93 11.75 -11.44 -2.93
C LEU A 93 13.14 -10.90 -3.27
N VAL A 94 13.41 -9.65 -2.88
CA VAL A 94 14.79 -9.15 -2.85
C VAL A 94 15.39 -9.67 -1.56
N MET A 95 16.41 -10.52 -1.70
CA MET A 95 17.24 -10.89 -0.56
C MET A 95 18.18 -9.70 -0.33
N ASP A 96 18.11 -9.12 0.86
CA ASP A 96 19.14 -8.17 1.30
C ASP A 96 20.44 -8.98 1.47
N ASP A 97 21.52 -8.56 0.81
CA ASP A 97 22.89 -9.06 1.05
C ASP A 97 23.39 -8.68 2.45
#